data_AF-A0A7X8ZQU2-F1
#
_entry.id   AF-A0A7X8ZQU2-F1
#
_cell.length_a   1.000
_cell.length_b   1.000
_cell.length_c   1.000
_cell.angle_alpha   90.00
_cell.angle_beta   90.00
_cell.angle_gamma   90.00
#
_symmetry.space_group_name_H-M   'P 1'
#
loop_
_entity.id
_entity.type
_entity.pdbx_description
1 polymer ?
#
loop_
_entity_poly.entity_id
_entity_poly.type
_entity_poly.pdbx_seq_one_letter_code
_entity_poly.pdbx_strand_id
1 'polypeptide(L)'
;MGTLRIVSTCRRGCRRIAGSTFCVGSVLGAGSALGAGSTLGAGSALGAGSALGAGSTLGAGSTLGAGSTLGAGSTLGAGSALGAGGT
;
A
#
# COMPACT_ATOMS: atom_id res chain seq x y z
N MET A 1 3.08 -0.93 17.99
CA MET A 1 3.53 -1.20 16.61
C MET A 1 2.51 -2.10 15.94
N GLY A 2 1.49 -1.52 15.29
CA GLY A 2 0.34 -2.27 14.76
C GLY A 2 0.41 -2.37 13.25
N THR A 3 0.67 -3.57 12.72
CA THR A 3 0.44 -3.87 11.30
C THR A 3 -1.06 -3.93 11.07
N LEU A 4 -1.58 -2.93 10.35
CA LEU A 4 -2.99 -2.80 10.07
C LEU A 4 -3.37 -3.80 8.97
N ARG A 5 -3.83 -4.99 9.36
CA ARG A 5 -4.38 -6.00 8.44
C ARG A 5 -5.77 -5.56 8.02
N ILE A 6 -5.92 -5.07 6.79
CA ILE A 6 -7.24 -4.68 6.27
C ILE A 6 -7.47 -5.25 4.88
N VAL A 7 -8.63 -5.85 4.70
CA VAL A 7 -9.23 -6.07 3.38
C VAL A 7 -10.26 -4.95 3.19
N SER A 8 -9.83 -3.80 2.70
CA SER A 8 -10.77 -2.69 2.47
C SER A 8 -10.37 -1.80 1.32
N THR A 9 -11.34 -1.49 0.47
CA THR A 9 -11.24 -0.48 -0.58
C THR A 9 -11.65 0.89 -0.03
N CYS A 10 -10.82 1.92 -0.19
CA CYS A 10 -11.20 3.28 0.17
C CYS A 10 -12.11 3.86 -0.92
N ARG A 11 -13.41 3.98 -0.65
CA ARG A 11 -14.40 4.40 -1.67
C ARG A 11 -14.74 5.89 -1.69
N ARG A 12 -14.25 6.69 -0.73
CA ARG A 12 -14.51 8.14 -0.65
C ARG A 12 -13.32 8.90 -0.10
N GLY A 13 -12.72 9.77 -0.92
CA GLY A 13 -11.63 10.68 -0.54
C GLY A 13 -10.34 9.98 -0.09
N CYS A 14 -9.45 10.74 0.55
CA CYS A 14 -8.28 10.16 1.22
C CYS A 14 -8.53 10.00 2.73
N ARG A 15 -8.39 8.77 3.24
CA ARG A 15 -8.55 8.41 4.65
C ARG A 15 -7.17 8.23 5.29
N ARG A 16 -7.00 8.76 6.51
CA ARG A 16 -5.80 8.50 7.32
C ARG A 16 -6.09 7.50 8.43
N ILE A 17 -5.23 6.50 8.59
CA ILE A 17 -5.32 5.49 9.65
C ILE A 17 -3.91 5.18 10.16
N ALA A 18 -3.69 5.27 11.47
CA ALA A 18 -2.39 4.98 12.09
C ALA A 18 -1.19 5.70 11.42
N GLY A 19 -1.40 6.96 11.00
CA GLY A 19 -0.40 7.77 10.30
C GLY A 19 -0.22 7.45 8.81
N SER A 20 -0.90 6.42 8.29
CA SER A 20 -0.90 6.10 6.86
C SER A 20 -2.08 6.76 6.14
N THR A 21 -1.92 7.13 4.87
CA THR A 21 -2.95 7.77 4.04
C THR A 21 -3.37 6.85 2.90
N PHE A 22 -4.67 6.68 2.65
CA PHE A 22 -5.24 5.90 1.53
C PHE A 22 -6.18 6.77 0.74
N CYS A 23 -5.98 6.87 -0.56
CA CYS A 23 -6.86 7.66 -1.42
C CYS A 23 -7.95 6.82 -2.09
N VAL A 24 -8.86 7.49 -2.78
CA VAL A 24 -10.02 6.85 -3.41
C VAL A 24 -9.56 5.79 -4.41
N GLY A 25 -10.21 4.64 -4.40
CA GLY A 25 -9.86 3.52 -5.28
C GLY A 25 -8.63 2.73 -4.84
N SER A 26 -7.96 3.08 -3.72
CA SER A 26 -6.91 2.24 -3.17
C SER A 26 -7.47 0.88 -2.70
N VAL A 27 -6.80 -0.21 -3.03
CA VAL A 27 -7.19 -1.59 -2.68
C VAL A 27 -6.10 -2.24 -1.83
N LEU A 28 -6.50 -2.87 -0.72
CA LEU A 28 -5.61 -3.71 0.08
C LEU A 28 -6.05 -5.17 0.04
N GLY A 29 -5.12 -6.05 -0.30
CA GLY A 29 -5.28 -7.48 -0.30
C GLY A 29 -5.31 -8.07 1.11
N ALA A 30 -5.75 -9.34 1.20
CA ALA A 30 -5.76 -10.06 2.46
C ALA A 30 -4.34 -10.23 3.01
N GLY A 31 -4.16 -9.93 4.30
CA GLY A 31 -2.86 -10.04 4.95
C GLY A 31 -1.84 -8.98 4.55
N SER A 32 -2.22 -7.96 3.77
CA SER A 32 -1.33 -6.82 3.50
C SER A 32 -1.04 -6.05 4.79
N ALA A 33 0.16 -5.49 4.87
CA ALA A 33 0.65 -4.74 6.03
C ALA A 33 1.20 -3.37 5.62
N LEU A 34 1.00 -2.39 6.50
CA LEU A 34 1.40 -1.00 6.25
C LEU A 34 2.13 -0.44 7.46
N GLY A 35 3.32 0.09 7.21
CA GLY A 35 4.09 0.84 8.18
C GLY A 35 3.49 2.22 8.43
N ALA A 36 3.75 2.78 9.61
CA ALA A 36 3.33 4.13 9.94
C ALA A 36 3.88 5.16 8.92
N GLY A 37 3.07 6.16 8.57
CA GLY A 37 3.47 7.18 7.60
C GLY A 37 3.37 6.74 6.13
N SER A 38 2.87 5.54 5.83
CA SER A 38 2.77 5.08 4.44
C SER A 38 1.67 5.82 3.68
N THR A 39 1.87 6.08 2.39
CA THR A 39 0.87 6.77 1.55
C THR A 39 0.50 5.91 0.34
N LEU A 40 -0.80 5.72 0.13
CA LEU A 40 -1.38 5.07 -1.04
C LEU A 40 -2.16 6.10 -1.87
N GLY A 41 -1.70 6.28 -3.12
CA GLY A 41 -2.36 7.10 -4.12
C GLY A 41 -3.70 6.54 -4.58
N ALA A 42 -4.41 7.36 -5.36
CA ALA A 42 -5.69 6.95 -5.91
C ALA A 42 -5.52 5.77 -6.88
N GLY A 43 -6.38 4.76 -6.76
CA GLY A 43 -6.32 3.56 -7.62
C GLY A 43 -5.12 2.64 -7.37
N SER A 44 -4.31 2.86 -6.34
CA SER A 44 -3.19 1.96 -6.02
C SER A 44 -3.66 0.63 -5.43
N ALA A 45 -3.00 -0.47 -5.73
CA ALA A 45 -3.37 -1.80 -5.21
C ALA A 45 -2.23 -2.51 -4.50
N LEU A 46 -2.52 -3.14 -3.37
CA LEU A 46 -1.64 -4.06 -2.66
C LEU A 46 -2.18 -5.48 -2.79
N GLY A 47 -1.34 -6.40 -3.25
CA GLY A 47 -1.63 -7.82 -3.32
C GLY A 47 -1.71 -8.47 -1.94
N ALA A 48 -2.18 -9.72 -1.92
CA ALA A 48 -2.25 -10.49 -0.69
C ALA A 48 -0.84 -10.71 -0.09
N GLY A 49 -0.71 -10.53 1.22
CA GLY A 49 0.57 -10.70 1.92
C GLY A 49 1.64 -9.64 1.62
N SER A 50 1.34 -8.59 0.85
CA SER A 50 2.31 -7.52 0.56
C SER A 50 2.52 -6.60 1.76
N ALA A 51 3.72 -6.05 1.92
CA ALA A 51 4.04 -5.13 3.02
C ALA A 51 4.67 -3.82 2.53
N LEU A 52 4.23 -2.70 3.10
CA LEU A 52 4.89 -1.40 2.97
C LEU A 52 5.60 -1.04 4.27
N GLY A 53 6.88 -0.69 4.18
CA GLY A 53 7.66 -0.15 5.29
C GLY A 53 7.20 1.24 5.70
N ALA A 54 7.66 1.70 6.86
CA ALA A 54 7.31 3.04 7.35
C ALA A 54 7.75 4.15 6.38
N GLY A 55 6.91 5.17 6.21
CA GLY A 55 7.17 6.30 5.31
C GLY A 55 7.19 5.95 3.81
N SER A 56 6.76 4.75 3.43
CA SER A 56 6.74 4.35 2.02
C SER A 56 5.59 4.99 1.26
N THR A 57 5.78 5.31 -0.02
CA THR A 57 4.75 5.94 -0.85
C THR A 57 4.48 5.14 -2.11
N LEU A 58 3.20 4.87 -2.37
CA LEU A 58 2.70 4.22 -3.58
C LEU A 58 1.92 5.25 -4.40
N GLY A 59 2.41 5.57 -5.59
CA GLY A 59 1.81 6.53 -6.50
C GLY A 59 0.43 6.10 -7.02
N ALA A 60 -0.27 7.02 -7.67
CA ALA A 60 -1.58 6.75 -8.24
C ALA A 60 -1.51 5.65 -9.32
N GLY A 61 -2.45 4.71 -9.29
CA GLY A 61 -2.52 3.57 -10.22
C GLY A 61 -1.38 2.54 -10.06
N SER A 62 -0.54 2.68 -9.04
CA SER A 62 0.59 1.77 -8.82
C SER A 62 0.15 0.48 -8.13
N THR A 63 0.77 -0.63 -8.48
CA THR A 63 0.39 -1.95 -7.98
C THR A 63 1.57 -2.68 -7.35
N LEU A 64 1.33 -3.30 -6.20
CA LEU A 64 2.29 -4.17 -5.52
C LEU A 64 1.73 -5.61 -5.54
N GLY A 65 2.46 -6.53 -6.15
CA GLY A 65 2.08 -7.92 -6.31
C GLY A 65 2.02 -8.67 -4.98
N ALA A 66 1.38 -9.85 -5.00
CA ALA A 66 1.24 -10.69 -3.82
C ALA A 66 2.62 -11.09 -3.25
N GLY A 67 2.77 -10.99 -1.93
CA GLY A 67 4.02 -11.28 -1.23
C GLY A 67 5.15 -10.27 -1.43
N SER A 68 4.96 -9.22 -2.24
CA SER A 68 5.99 -8.20 -2.45
C SER A 68 6.12 -7.27 -1.25
N THR A 69 7.35 -6.92 -0.91
CA THR A 69 7.65 -6.00 0.20
C THR A 69 8.34 -4.75 -0.33
N LEU A 70 7.96 -3.60 0.20
CA LEU A 70 8.58 -2.32 -0.10
C LEU A 70 9.25 -1.79 1.18
N GLY A 71 10.55 -1.52 1.12
CA GLY A 71 11.34 -1.09 2.27
C GLY A 71 10.93 0.28 2.82
N ALA A 72 11.34 0.60 4.05
CA ALA A 72 11.06 1.90 4.65
C ALA A 72 11.60 3.07 3.79
N GLY A 73 10.81 4.15 3.67
CA GLY A 73 11.16 5.33 2.88
C GLY A 73 11.20 5.12 1.36
N SER A 74 10.74 3.96 0.88
CA SER A 74 10.73 3.66 -0.56
C SER A 74 9.53 4.30 -1.25
N THR A 75 9.73 4.67 -2.51
CA THR A 75 8.73 5.38 -3.32
C THR A 75 8.51 4.61 -4.61
N LEU A 76 7.27 4.23 -4.88
CA LEU A 76 6.88 3.64 -6.15
C LEU A 76 6.07 4.67 -6.94
N GLY A 77 6.60 5.09 -8.10
CA GLY A 77 6.01 6.13 -8.94
C GLY A 77 4.63 5.76 -9.48
N ALA A 78 3.89 6.75 -9.98
CA ALA A 78 2.55 6.55 -10.55
C ALA A 78 2.58 5.55 -11.72
N GLY A 79 1.58 4.67 -11.79
CA GLY A 79 1.47 3.63 -12.83
C GLY A 79 2.54 2.53 -12.77
N SER A 80 3.39 2.52 -11.73
CA SER A 80 4.41 1.49 -11.59
C SER A 80 3.83 0.22 -10.97
N ALA A 81 4.25 -0.93 -11.48
CA ALA A 81 3.83 -2.24 -10.99
C ALA A 81 5.06 -3.01 -10.51
N LEU A 82 5.04 -3.48 -9.27
CA LEU A 82 6.05 -4.39 -8.76
C LEU A 82 5.44 -5.79 -8.64
N GLY A 83 5.87 -6.72 -9.49
CA GLY A 83 5.34 -8.09 -9.55
C GLY A 83 5.64 -8.93 -8.31
N ALA A 84 4.94 -10.06 -8.20
CA ALA A 84 5.15 -11.05 -7.14
C ALA A 84 6.53 -11.71 -7.29
N GLY A 85 7.32 -11.72 -6.22
CA GLY A 85 8.60 -12.43 -6.19
C GLY A 85 9.80 -11.52 -6.00
N GLY A 86 10.02 -11.10 -4.76
CA GLY A 86 11.36 -10.81 -4.27
C GLY A 86 11.50 -11.57 -2.95
N THR A 87 12.05 -12.78 -3.02
CA THR A 87 12.64 -13.46 -1.86
C THR A 87 13.69 -12.55 -1.23
#